data_AF-A0A8T0E5T3-F1
#
_entry.id   AF-A0A8T0E5T3-F1
#
_cell.length_a   1.000
_cell.length_b   1.000
_cell.length_c   1.000
_cell.angle_alpha   90.00
_cell.angle_beta   90.00
_cell.angle_gamma   90.00
#
_symmetry.space_group_name_H-M   'P 1'
#
loop_
_entity.id
_entity.type
_entity.pdbx_description
1 polymer ?
#
loop_
_entity_poly.entity_id
_entity_poly.type
_entity_poly.pdbx_seq_one_letter_code
_entity_poly.pdbx_strand_id
1 'polypeptide(L)'
;MDPSELEFLAEKETVTVIPNFAHGKLCLIRGDVGPFTPSIPVQVPLWMAVNLRQRQKCRILPPDWLCVEKLEEIKQEEMDSAFFTPMPSEHYKEITRLLFDFLGS
;
A
#
# COMPACT_ATOMS: atom_id res chain seq x y z
N MET A 1 11.18 4.35 -18.76
CA MET A 1 11.35 3.88 -17.37
C MET A 1 11.27 2.38 -17.39
N ASP A 2 12.20 1.75 -16.70
CA ASP A 2 12.22 0.31 -16.46
C ASP A 2 11.16 -0.06 -15.39
N PRO A 3 10.55 -1.28 -15.43
CA PRO A 3 9.56 -1.71 -14.43
C PRO A 3 10.05 -1.61 -12.98
N SER A 4 11.34 -1.83 -12.72
CA SER A 4 11.91 -1.69 -11.37
C SER A 4 12.00 -0.24 -10.92
N GLU A 5 12.19 0.71 -11.84
CA GLU A 5 12.13 2.14 -11.49
C GLU A 5 10.70 2.54 -11.07
N LEU A 6 9.68 2.03 -11.76
CA LEU A 6 8.29 2.34 -11.47
C LEU A 6 7.85 1.74 -10.13
N GLU A 7 8.28 0.51 -9.82
CA GLU A 7 8.09 -0.11 -8.51
C GLU A 7 8.74 0.71 -7.39
N PHE A 8 9.99 1.14 -7.58
CA PHE A 8 10.69 1.98 -6.61
C PHE A 8 9.98 3.33 -6.35
N LEU A 9 9.32 3.89 -7.37
CA LEU A 9 8.51 5.10 -7.21
C LEU A 9 7.22 4.80 -6.43
N ALA A 10 6.52 3.71 -6.78
CA ALA A 10 5.30 3.27 -6.12
C ALA A 10 5.51 2.94 -4.63
N GLU A 11 6.69 2.44 -4.26
CA GLU A 11 7.06 2.10 -2.88
C GLU A 11 7.00 3.29 -1.90
N LYS A 12 6.97 4.52 -2.41
CA LYS A 12 6.83 5.73 -1.60
C LYS A 12 5.41 5.95 -1.09
N GLU A 13 4.42 5.30 -1.70
CA GLU A 13 3.02 5.39 -1.30
C GLU A 13 2.82 4.90 0.13
N THR A 14 1.92 5.55 0.85
CA THR A 14 1.62 5.21 2.24
C THR A 14 0.53 4.16 2.30
N VAL A 15 0.76 3.11 3.09
CA VAL A 15 -0.21 2.06 3.38
C VAL A 15 -0.39 1.90 4.88
N THR A 16 -1.54 1.37 5.28
CA THR A 16 -1.84 1.12 6.69
C THR A 16 -1.41 -0.30 7.07
N VAL A 17 -0.68 -0.43 8.17
CA VAL A 17 -0.29 -1.72 8.75
C VAL A 17 -0.73 -1.84 10.20
N ILE A 18 -0.98 -3.06 10.64
CA ILE A 18 -1.20 -3.41 12.04
C ILE A 18 0.07 -4.12 12.52
N PRO A 19 0.92 -3.48 13.32
CA PRO A 19 2.13 -4.10 13.84
C PRO A 19 1.80 -5.05 15.00
N ASN A 20 2.69 -6.01 15.25
CA ASN A 20 2.63 -6.92 16.40
C ASN A 20 3.75 -6.67 17.43
N PHE A 21 4.44 -5.54 17.30
CA PHE A 21 5.55 -5.13 18.16
C PHE A 21 5.33 -3.70 18.67
N ALA A 22 6.00 -3.39 19.78
CA ALA A 22 6.07 -2.04 20.31
C ALA A 22 7.38 -1.38 19.91
N HIS A 23 7.31 -0.16 19.37
CA HIS A 23 8.48 0.66 19.09
C HIS A 23 8.12 2.14 19.12
N GLY A 24 9.09 2.97 19.53
CA GLY A 24 8.94 4.42 19.52
C GLY A 24 8.80 4.98 18.11
N LYS A 25 8.68 6.31 18.03
CA LYS A 25 8.69 7.03 16.76
C LYS A 25 10.07 6.87 16.10
N LEU A 26 10.09 6.55 14.81
CA LEU A 26 11.29 6.55 13.97
C LEU A 26 11.37 7.88 13.24
N CYS A 27 12.44 8.64 13.47
CA CYS A 27 12.71 9.87 12.73
C CYS A 27 13.54 9.54 11.48
N LEU A 28 12.93 9.58 10.30
CA LEU A 28 13.63 9.32 9.03
C LEU A 28 14.10 10.64 8.42
N ILE A 29 14.97 10.54 7.40
CA ILE A 29 15.44 11.71 6.64
C ILE A 29 14.25 12.51 6.06
N ARG A 30 13.19 11.80 5.66
CA ARG A 30 11.95 12.40 5.16
C ARG A 30 10.73 11.87 5.93
N GLY A 31 10.36 12.59 6.97
CA GLY A 31 9.18 12.32 7.78
C GLY A 31 9.45 11.36 8.94
N ASP A 32 8.49 11.30 9.85
CA ASP A 32 8.54 10.41 11.00
C ASP A 32 7.49 9.31 10.84
N VAL A 33 7.80 8.11 11.33
CA VAL A 33 6.87 6.97 11.29
C VAL A 33 6.71 6.35 12.67
N GLY A 34 5.51 5.87 12.97
CA GLY A 34 5.15 5.40 14.30
C GLY A 34 4.53 6.51 15.17
N PRO A 35 4.33 6.26 16.47
CA PRO A 35 4.77 5.09 17.23
C PRO A 35 4.12 3.78 16.76
N PHE A 36 4.83 2.67 16.91
CA PHE A 36 4.31 1.34 16.65
C PHE A 36 3.76 0.76 17.94
N THR A 37 2.46 0.56 17.99
CA THR A 37 1.77 -0.07 19.12
C THR A 37 1.10 -1.35 18.63
N PRO A 38 1.30 -2.49 19.31
CA PRO A 38 0.68 -3.74 18.90
C PRO A 38 -0.83 -3.60 18.69
N SER A 39 -1.33 -4.15 17.59
CA SER A 39 -2.76 -4.15 17.24
C SER A 39 -3.36 -2.77 16.92
N ILE A 40 -2.57 -1.70 16.89
CA ILE A 40 -3.04 -0.35 16.52
C ILE A 40 -2.59 -0.04 15.08
N PRO A 41 -3.52 0.30 14.17
CA PRO A 41 -3.16 0.69 12.80
C PRO A 41 -2.22 1.89 12.76
N VAL A 42 -1.21 1.83 11.91
CA VAL A 42 -0.26 2.91 11.67
C VAL A 42 0.06 3.02 10.18
N GLN A 43 0.18 4.26 9.69
CA GLN A 43 0.56 4.52 8.30
C GLN A 43 2.07 4.47 8.14
N VAL A 44 2.53 3.74 7.13
CA VAL A 44 3.93 3.52 6.83
C VAL A 44 4.13 3.57 5.31
N PRO A 45 5.32 3.93 4.80
CA PRO A 45 5.63 3.74 3.38
C PRO A 45 5.55 2.26 2.97
N LEU A 46 5.16 1.98 1.73
CA LEU A 46 4.97 0.63 1.22
C LEU A 46 6.24 -0.23 1.31
N TRP A 47 7.41 0.31 0.98
CA TRP A 47 8.69 -0.41 1.15
C TRP A 47 8.89 -0.88 2.60
N MET A 48 8.45 -0.09 3.58
CA MET A 48 8.57 -0.44 4.99
C MET A 48 7.51 -1.46 5.41
N ALA A 49 6.28 -1.34 4.91
CA ALA A 49 5.22 -2.32 5.12
C ALA A 49 5.65 -3.71 4.63
N VAL A 50 6.20 -3.78 3.41
CA VAL A 50 6.73 -5.01 2.81
C VAL A 50 7.86 -5.59 3.65
N ASN A 51 8.83 -4.77 4.06
CA ASN A 51 9.94 -5.23 4.89
C ASN A 51 9.48 -5.78 6.25
N LEU A 52 8.53 -5.10 6.90
CA LEU A 52 7.96 -5.54 8.18
C LEU A 52 7.14 -6.83 8.02
N ARG A 53 6.40 -6.98 6.91
CA ARG A 53 5.61 -8.18 6.60
C ARG A 53 6.50 -9.39 6.34
N GLN A 54 7.58 -9.25 5.57
CA GLN A 54 8.56 -10.32 5.35
C GLN A 54 9.18 -10.84 6.65
N ARG A 55 9.30 -9.97 7.67
CA ARG A 55 9.78 -10.31 9.01
C ARG A 55 8.68 -10.75 9.97
N GLN A 56 7.47 -10.97 9.47
CA GLN A 56 6.28 -11.33 10.25
C GLN A 56 5.97 -10.35 11.40
N LYS A 57 6.28 -9.06 11.21
CA LYS A 57 6.10 -8.01 12.24
C LYS A 57 4.83 -7.18 12.09
N CYS A 58 4.09 -7.35 11.00
CA CYS A 58 2.83 -6.66 10.79
C CYS A 58 1.89 -7.43 9.86
N ARG A 59 0.62 -7.04 9.90
CA ARG A 59 -0.37 -7.33 8.85
C ARG A 59 -0.59 -6.05 8.04
N ILE A 60 -0.48 -6.14 6.72
CA ILE A 60 -0.80 -5.00 5.84
C ILE A 60 -2.31 -4.97 5.66
N LEU A 61 -2.92 -3.78 5.73
CA LEU A 61 -4.32 -3.59 5.38
C LEU A 61 -4.41 -3.17 3.89
N PRO A 62 -5.33 -3.76 3.13
CA PRO A 62 -5.56 -3.32 1.76
C PRO A 62 -6.03 -1.85 1.76
N PRO A 63 -5.59 -1.04 0.78
CA PRO A 63 -6.12 0.30 0.58
C PRO A 63 -7.63 0.31 0.39
N ASP A 64 -8.30 1.41 0.73
CA ASP A 64 -9.75 1.54 0.65
C ASP A 64 -10.34 1.32 -0.75
N TRP A 65 -9.55 1.55 -1.80
CA TRP A 65 -9.96 1.34 -3.19
C TRP A 65 -9.82 -0.12 -3.64
N LEU A 66 -9.03 -0.93 -2.93
CA LEU A 66 -8.79 -2.33 -3.25
C LEU A 66 -9.90 -3.21 -2.64
N CYS A 67 -11.16 -2.88 -2.94
CA CYS A 67 -12.33 -3.68 -2.60
C CYS A 67 -13.18 -3.95 -3.85
N VAL A 68 -13.85 -5.11 -3.87
CA VAL A 68 -14.56 -5.59 -5.06
C VAL A 68 -15.62 -4.59 -5.51
N GLU A 69 -16.43 -4.08 -4.57
CA GLU A 69 -17.53 -3.16 -4.87
C GLU A 69 -17.06 -1.89 -5.61
N LYS A 70 -15.98 -1.25 -5.14
CA LYS A 70 -15.43 -0.04 -5.79
C LYS A 70 -14.75 -0.35 -7.11
N LEU A 71 -14.06 -1.48 -7.20
CA LEU A 71 -13.40 -1.89 -8.44
C LEU A 71 -14.42 -2.23 -9.54
N GLU A 72 -15.59 -2.77 -9.18
CA GLU A 72 -16.70 -2.99 -10.12
C GLU A 72 -17.29 -1.67 -10.60
N GLU A 73 -17.45 -0.68 -9.72
CA GLU A 73 -17.90 0.67 -10.09
C GLU A 73 -16.93 1.35 -11.07
N ILE A 74 -15.63 1.36 -10.75
CA ILE A 74 -14.59 1.93 -11.62
C ILE A 74 -14.55 1.22 -12.97
N LYS A 75 -14.68 -0.12 -12.96
CA LYS A 75 -14.73 -0.90 -14.19
C LYS A 75 -15.93 -0.52 -15.06
N GLN A 76 -17.10 -0.34 -14.46
CA GLN A 76 -18.31 0.04 -15.21
C GLN A 76 -18.15 1.45 -15.80
N GLU A 77 -17.65 2.41 -15.01
CA GLU A 77 -17.38 3.77 -15.49
C GLU A 77 -16.39 3.79 -16.67
N GLU A 78 -15.30 3.01 -16.59
CA GLU A 78 -14.33 2.87 -17.67
C GLU A 78 -14.95 2.22 -18.92
N MET A 79 -15.90 1.30 -18.76
CA MET A 79 -16.60 0.67 -19.89
C MET A 79 -17.60 1.61 -20.58
N ASP A 80 -18.22 2.52 -19.84
CA ASP A 80 -19.20 3.48 -20.37
C ASP A 80 -18.53 4.75 -20.93
N SER A 81 -17.27 5.02 -20.57
CA SER A 81 -16.52 6.19 -21.01
C SER A 81 -15.80 5.97 -22.35
N ALA A 82 -15.84 6.98 -23.22
CA ALA A 82 -15.03 7.02 -24.44
C ALA A 82 -13.59 7.52 -24.21
N PHE A 83 -13.28 7.97 -22.99
CA PHE A 83 -12.00 8.51 -22.57
C PHE A 83 -11.50 7.80 -21.31
N PHE A 84 -10.20 7.93 -21.02
CA PHE A 84 -9.62 7.39 -19.79
C PHE A 84 -10.28 7.98 -18.55
N THR A 85 -10.76 7.12 -17.65
CA THR A 85 -11.29 7.50 -16.34
C THR A 85 -10.15 7.65 -15.32
N PRO A 86 -10.35 8.44 -14.25
CA PRO A 86 -9.37 8.56 -13.19
C PRO A 86 -9.21 7.23 -12.44
N MET A 87 -7.96 6.78 -12.31
CA MET A 87 -7.62 5.57 -11.55
C MET A 87 -7.52 5.87 -10.04
N PRO A 88 -7.76 4.89 -9.17
CA PRO A 88 -7.81 5.11 -7.72
C PRO A 88 -6.46 5.44 -7.07
N SER A 89 -5.36 5.14 -7.74
CA SER A 89 -3.99 5.54 -7.38
C SER A 89 -3.15 5.62 -8.65
N GLU A 90 -2.18 6.54 -8.68
CA GLU A 90 -1.24 6.69 -9.80
C GLU A 90 -0.43 5.40 -10.06
N HIS A 91 -0.16 4.63 -9.01
CA HIS A 91 0.65 3.40 -9.05
C HIS A 91 -0.17 2.16 -8.67
N TYR A 92 -1.46 2.13 -9.00
CA TYR A 92 -2.36 1.04 -8.59
C TYR A 92 -1.87 -0.35 -9.01
N LYS A 93 -1.19 -0.48 -10.16
CA LYS A 93 -0.68 -1.77 -10.66
C LYS A 93 0.45 -2.32 -9.78
N GLU A 94 1.45 -1.50 -9.49
CA GLU A 94 2.61 -1.83 -8.67
C GLU A 94 2.18 -2.13 -7.23
N ILE A 95 1.31 -1.28 -6.67
CA ILE A 95 0.77 -1.47 -5.31
C ILE A 95 0.01 -2.79 -5.24
N THR A 96 -0.86 -3.07 -6.22
CA THR A 96 -1.66 -4.30 -6.25
C THR A 96 -0.77 -5.55 -6.33
N ARG A 97 0.26 -5.52 -7.18
CA ARG A 97 1.24 -6.62 -7.30
C ARG A 97 1.94 -6.90 -5.98
N LEU A 98 2.55 -5.87 -5.38
CA LEU A 98 3.28 -5.98 -4.11
C LEU A 98 2.36 -6.48 -2.99
N LEU A 99 1.15 -5.92 -2.90
CA LEU A 99 0.20 -6.36 -1.87
C LEU A 99 -0.18 -7.83 -2.04
N PHE A 100 -0.50 -8.30 -3.24
CA PHE A 100 -0.87 -9.71 -3.42
C PHE A 100 0.28 -10.68 -3.17
N ASP A 101 1.51 -10.31 -3.53
CA ASP A 101 2.70 -11.14 -3.28
C ASP A 101 2.93 -11.35 -1.77
N PHE A 102 2.74 -10.30 -0.96
CA PHE A 102 3.03 -10.34 0.49
C PHE A 102 1.81 -10.59 1.39
N LEU A 103 0.58 -10.49 0.86
CA LEU A 103 -0.65 -10.85 1.58
C LEU A 103 -1.05 -12.32 1.39
N GLY A 104 -0.73 -12.93 0.24
CA GLY A 104 -1.08 -14.32 -0.09
C GLY A 104 -0.13 -15.39 0.45
N SER A 105 1.01 -14.98 1.02
CA SER A 105 2.03 -15.86 1.63
C SER A 105 1.96 -15.89 3.16
#